data_AF-A0A3D6E0Y2-F1
#
_entry.id   AF-A0A3D6E0Y2-F1
#
_cell.length_a   1.000
_cell.length_b   1.000
_cell.length_c   1.000
_cell.angle_alpha   90.00
_cell.angle_beta   90.00
_cell.angle_gamma   90.00
#
_symmetry.space_group_name_H-M   'P 1'
#
loop_
_entity.id
_entity.type
_entity.pdbx_description
1 polymer ?
#
loop_
_entity_poly.entity_id
_entity_poly.type
_entity_poly.pdbx_seq_one_letter_code
_entity_poly.pdbx_strand_id
1 'polypeptide(L)'
;MSCQTDGTIIEIDPQSGQIGKKFPLDAQLLGLEALDDGRLLVGDYSNHRLLVFDLALQQVTDSIDLASLFTGPDSDYFRLVGEEYLVQVVPSEGFRSVPDPDGLAYRDGTIYMAFDGDLRIFAIALRVPEPTTVVLLGLALLCLAWVFRRR
;
A
#
# COMPACT_ATOMS: atom_id res chain seq x y z
N MET A 1 -12.13 -10.34 -10.21
CA MET A 1 -12.09 -10.59 -8.76
C MET A 1 -12.88 -9.49 -8.07
N SER A 2 -13.46 -9.74 -6.91
CA SER A 2 -14.16 -8.73 -6.10
C SER A 2 -14.06 -9.06 -4.62
N CYS A 3 -13.93 -8.06 -3.76
CA CYS A 3 -14.09 -8.19 -2.32
C CYS A 3 -15.58 -8.12 -1.97
N GLN A 4 -16.00 -8.83 -0.94
CA GLN A 4 -17.36 -8.85 -0.44
C GLN A 4 -17.40 -8.34 1.00
N THR A 5 -18.54 -7.81 1.42
CA THR A 5 -18.74 -7.27 2.77
C THR A 5 -18.65 -8.33 3.87
N ASP A 6 -18.72 -9.62 3.51
CA ASP A 6 -18.57 -10.75 4.42
C ASP A 6 -17.11 -11.19 4.64
N GLY A 7 -16.13 -10.44 4.12
CA GLY A 7 -14.72 -10.75 4.25
C GLY A 7 -14.16 -11.68 3.17
N THR A 8 -14.94 -11.97 2.13
CA THR A 8 -14.53 -12.93 1.08
C THR A 8 -14.01 -12.22 -0.17
N ILE A 9 -12.92 -12.74 -0.75
CA ILE A 9 -12.55 -12.45 -2.15
C ILE A 9 -13.19 -13.50 -3.05
N ILE A 10 -13.89 -13.06 -4.09
CA ILE A 10 -14.52 -13.94 -5.07
C ILE A 10 -13.91 -13.79 -6.46
N GLU A 11 -13.77 -14.93 -7.13
CA GLU A 11 -13.49 -15.01 -8.55
C GLU A 11 -14.80 -14.93 -9.33
N ILE A 12 -14.83 -14.10 -10.37
CA ILE A 12 -15.98 -13.91 -11.24
C ILE A 12 -15.50 -14.16 -12.66
N ASP A 13 -16.14 -15.09 -13.35
CA ASP A 13 -15.93 -15.27 -14.79
C ASP A 13 -16.47 -14.02 -15.52
N PRO A 14 -15.62 -13.28 -16.24
CA PRO A 14 -16.05 -12.03 -16.88
C PRO A 14 -17.01 -12.24 -18.06
N GLN A 15 -17.10 -13.44 -18.63
CA GLN A 15 -18.01 -13.75 -19.74
C GLN A 15 -19.39 -14.16 -19.23
N SER A 16 -19.43 -15.03 -18.21
CA SER A 16 -20.68 -15.61 -17.72
C SER A 16 -21.23 -14.92 -16.47
N GLY A 17 -20.42 -14.13 -15.77
CA GLY A 17 -20.75 -13.54 -14.47
C GLY A 17 -20.83 -14.56 -13.33
N GLN A 18 -20.49 -15.83 -13.58
CA GLN A 18 -20.56 -16.87 -12.56
C GLN A 18 -19.46 -16.69 -11.51
N ILE A 19 -19.83 -16.92 -10.26
CA ILE A 19 -18.89 -16.94 -9.14
C ILE A 19 -18.17 -18.29 -9.12
N GLY A 20 -16.85 -18.24 -9.21
CA GLY A 20 -15.95 -19.39 -9.12
C GLY A 20 -15.45 -19.60 -7.69
N LYS A 21 -14.13 -19.51 -7.52
CA LYS A 21 -13.47 -19.68 -6.22
C LYS A 21 -13.84 -18.56 -5.25
N LYS A 22 -13.80 -18.90 -3.97
CA LYS A 22 -14.02 -17.99 -2.85
C LYS A 22 -12.88 -18.14 -1.85
N PHE A 23 -12.33 -17.02 -1.39
CA PHE A 23 -11.22 -16.97 -0.46
C PHE A 23 -11.66 -16.14 0.76
N PRO A 24 -12.15 -16.79 1.83
CA PRO A 24 -12.53 -16.07 3.04
C PRO A 24 -11.27 -15.55 3.75
N LEU A 25 -11.34 -14.29 4.20
CA LEU A 25 -10.34 -13.66 5.05
C LEU A 25 -11.01 -13.26 6.37
N ASP A 26 -10.23 -13.31 7.46
CA ASP A 26 -10.67 -12.81 8.77
C ASP A 26 -10.48 -11.28 8.85
N ALA A 27 -11.21 -10.57 7.99
CA ALA A 27 -11.10 -9.12 7.81
C ALA A 27 -12.37 -8.55 7.15
N GLN A 28 -12.67 -7.28 7.45
CA GLN A 28 -13.63 -6.50 6.67
C GLN A 28 -12.92 -5.89 5.46
N LEU A 29 -13.30 -6.32 4.25
CA LEU A 29 -12.63 -5.91 3.03
C LEU A 29 -13.30 -4.68 2.40
N LEU A 30 -12.52 -3.66 2.04
CA LEU A 30 -13.01 -2.47 1.31
C LEU A 30 -12.38 -2.38 -0.08
N GLY A 31 -11.05 -2.29 -0.14
CA GLY A 31 -10.31 -2.21 -1.40
C GLY A 31 -9.89 -3.56 -1.97
N LEU A 32 -9.81 -3.64 -3.30
CA LEU A 32 -9.17 -4.74 -4.01
C LEU A 32 -8.52 -4.25 -5.30
N GLU A 33 -7.25 -4.60 -5.51
CA GLU A 33 -6.53 -4.28 -6.75
C GLU A 33 -5.53 -5.38 -7.13
N ALA A 34 -5.29 -5.57 -8.43
CA ALA A 34 -4.29 -6.51 -8.92
C ALA A 34 -2.88 -5.88 -8.95
N LEU A 35 -1.86 -6.64 -8.55
CA LEU A 35 -0.46 -6.27 -8.70
C LEU A 35 0.12 -6.81 -10.03
N ASP A 36 1.23 -6.22 -10.50
CA ASP A 36 1.89 -6.61 -11.77
C ASP A 36 2.31 -8.09 -11.81
N ASP A 37 2.54 -8.69 -10.64
CA ASP A 37 3.00 -10.08 -10.49
C ASP A 37 1.86 -11.08 -10.29
N GLY A 38 0.61 -10.65 -10.43
CA GLY A 38 -0.57 -11.51 -10.31
C GLY A 38 -1.03 -11.77 -8.87
N ARG A 39 -0.41 -11.14 -7.88
CA ARG A 39 -0.96 -11.07 -6.51
C ARG A 39 -2.05 -10.00 -6.43
N LEU A 40 -2.80 -10.01 -5.33
CA LEU A 40 -3.84 -9.02 -5.05
C LEU A 40 -3.42 -8.16 -3.86
N LEU A 41 -3.63 -6.86 -3.97
CA LEU A 41 -3.64 -5.94 -2.86
C LEU A 41 -5.08 -5.84 -2.34
N VAL A 42 -5.27 -5.99 -1.04
CA VAL A 42 -6.60 -6.03 -0.42
C VAL A 42 -6.62 -5.08 0.76
N GLY A 43 -7.63 -4.23 0.83
CA GLY A 43 -7.81 -3.32 1.96
C GLY A 43 -8.55 -4.00 3.10
N ASP A 44 -7.91 -4.11 4.25
CA ASP A 44 -8.48 -4.61 5.51
C ASP A 44 -8.83 -3.43 6.41
N TYR A 45 -10.11 -3.07 6.41
CA TYR A 45 -10.65 -1.97 7.19
C TYR A 45 -10.60 -2.23 8.68
N SER A 46 -10.93 -3.46 9.10
CA SER A 46 -10.98 -3.83 10.52
C SER A 46 -9.63 -3.70 11.24
N ASN A 47 -8.52 -3.89 10.53
CA ASN A 47 -7.17 -3.82 11.08
C ASN A 47 -6.34 -2.66 10.51
N HIS A 48 -6.96 -1.74 9.75
CA HIS A 48 -6.31 -0.59 9.11
C HIS A 48 -5.00 -0.93 8.38
N ARG A 49 -5.04 -1.92 7.49
CA ARG A 49 -3.86 -2.38 6.75
C ARG A 49 -4.19 -2.73 5.31
N LEU A 50 -3.14 -2.80 4.49
CA LEU A 50 -3.20 -3.44 3.18
C LEU A 50 -2.63 -4.85 3.29
N LEU A 51 -3.30 -5.83 2.70
CA LEU A 51 -2.86 -7.22 2.63
C LEU A 51 -2.37 -7.53 1.22
N VAL A 52 -1.32 -8.34 1.11
CA VAL A 52 -0.88 -8.90 -0.17
C VAL A 52 -1.27 -10.37 -0.22
N PHE A 53 -2.31 -10.68 -0.99
CA PHE A 53 -2.84 -12.02 -1.17
C PHE A 53 -2.27 -12.68 -2.42
N ASP A 54 -1.69 -13.87 -2.25
CA ASP A 54 -1.16 -14.66 -3.35
C ASP A 54 -2.21 -15.67 -3.83
N LEU A 55 -2.62 -15.53 -5.10
CA LEU A 55 -3.66 -16.38 -5.70
C LEU A 55 -3.21 -17.83 -5.93
N ALA A 56 -1.92 -18.07 -6.16
CA ALA A 56 -1.39 -19.41 -6.38
C ALA A 56 -1.30 -20.17 -5.05
N LEU A 57 -0.86 -19.49 -3.99
CA LEU A 57 -0.76 -20.05 -2.64
C LEU A 57 -2.10 -20.01 -1.88
N GLN A 58 -3.05 -19.20 -2.33
CA GLN A 58 -4.36 -18.98 -1.71
C GLN A 58 -4.26 -18.47 -0.26
N GLN A 59 -3.31 -17.58 0.00
CA GLN A 59 -3.07 -17.04 1.33
C GLN A 59 -2.52 -15.62 1.28
N VAL A 60 -2.67 -14.90 2.39
CA VAL A 60 -1.95 -13.65 2.63
C VAL A 60 -0.46 -13.96 2.81
N THR A 61 0.38 -13.22 2.10
CA THR A 61 1.85 -13.39 2.11
C THR A 61 2.58 -12.21 2.73
N ASP A 62 1.94 -11.04 2.78
CA ASP A 62 2.53 -9.82 3.35
C ASP A 62 1.42 -8.84 3.76
N SER A 63 1.79 -7.81 4.52
CA SER A 63 0.88 -6.72 4.89
C SER A 63 1.60 -5.40 5.13
N ILE A 64 0.92 -4.29 4.83
CA ILE A 64 1.38 -2.92 5.08
C ILE A 64 0.47 -2.31 6.14
N ASP A 65 1.02 -2.03 7.32
CA ASP A 65 0.32 -1.33 8.40
C ASP A 65 0.19 0.16 8.08
N LEU A 66 -1.03 0.67 7.94
CA LEU A 66 -1.25 2.08 7.61
C LEU A 66 -0.90 3.01 8.76
N ALA A 67 -0.98 2.56 10.01
CA ALA A 67 -0.58 3.40 11.15
C ALA A 67 0.91 3.77 11.05
N SER A 68 1.75 2.86 10.55
CA SER A 68 3.18 3.12 10.33
C SER A 68 3.45 4.24 9.30
N LEU A 69 2.51 4.46 8.37
CA LEU A 69 2.64 5.45 7.30
C LEU A 69 1.97 6.80 7.65
N PHE A 70 0.98 6.81 8.55
CA PHE A 70 0.12 7.97 8.78
C PHE A 70 0.12 8.51 10.22
N THR A 71 0.47 7.70 11.22
CA THR A 71 0.27 8.07 12.63
C THR A 71 1.54 8.61 13.27
N GLY A 72 1.41 9.79 13.88
CA GLY A 72 2.45 10.42 14.68
C GLY A 72 3.49 11.20 13.88
N PRO A 73 4.38 11.92 14.59
CA PRO A 73 5.36 12.84 13.98
C PRO A 73 6.45 12.14 13.18
N ASP A 74 6.64 10.83 13.39
CA ASP A 74 7.62 10.03 12.67
C ASP A 74 7.04 9.32 11.44
N SER A 75 5.76 9.53 11.12
CA SER A 75 5.13 8.91 9.96
C SER A 75 5.60 9.52 8.63
N ASP A 76 5.52 8.75 7.54
CA ASP A 76 5.83 9.25 6.20
C ASP A 76 4.92 10.41 5.80
N TYR A 77 3.64 10.34 6.17
CA TYR A 77 2.69 11.44 5.97
C TYR A 77 3.16 12.72 6.68
N PHE A 78 3.52 12.64 7.98
CA PHE A 78 3.97 13.83 8.72
C PHE A 78 5.25 14.41 8.11
N ARG A 79 6.21 13.57 7.71
CA ARG A 79 7.45 14.03 7.07
C ARG A 79 7.20 14.78 5.75
N LEU A 80 6.15 14.41 5.02
CA LEU A 80 5.80 15.04 3.74
C LEU A 80 4.94 16.30 3.90
N VAL A 81 4.01 16.29 4.86
CA VAL A 81 2.98 17.33 4.99
C VAL A 81 3.29 18.33 6.12
N GLY A 82 4.02 17.91 7.15
CA GLY A 82 4.38 18.72 8.31
C GLY A 82 3.31 18.75 9.42
N GLU A 83 2.25 17.96 9.29
CA GLU A 83 1.13 17.87 10.24
C GLU A 83 0.71 16.41 10.43
N GLU A 84 0.07 16.09 11.56
CA GLU A 84 -0.47 14.74 11.80
C GLU A 84 -1.67 14.48 10.87
N TYR A 85 -1.83 13.24 10.42
CA TYR A 85 -3.03 12.86 9.68
C TYR A 85 -4.21 12.87 10.65
N LEU A 86 -5.14 13.80 10.42
CA LEU A 86 -6.36 13.91 11.23
C LEU A 86 -7.50 14.43 10.35
N VAL A 87 -8.48 13.57 10.08
CA VAL A 87 -9.62 13.91 9.19
C VAL A 87 -10.93 13.68 9.91
N GLN A 88 -11.79 14.69 9.91
CA GLN A 88 -13.20 14.51 10.27
C GLN A 88 -14.01 14.37 8.98
N VAL A 89 -14.44 13.14 8.71
CA VAL A 89 -15.21 12.78 7.51
C VAL A 89 -16.66 13.24 7.63
N VAL A 90 -17.29 12.94 8.76
CA VAL A 90 -18.66 13.38 9.08
C VAL A 90 -18.63 14.17 10.39
N PRO A 91 -19.32 15.32 10.50
CA PRO A 91 -19.36 16.11 11.74
C PRO A 91 -19.90 15.37 12.97
N SER A 92 -20.70 14.32 12.77
CA SER A 92 -21.22 13.46 13.83
C SER A 92 -20.24 12.40 14.33
N GLU A 93 -19.11 12.22 13.62
CA GLU A 93 -18.07 11.27 13.97
C GLU A 93 -16.84 11.99 14.56
N GLY A 94 -16.03 11.23 15.30
CA GLY A 94 -14.73 11.69 15.74
C GLY A 94 -13.75 11.82 14.58
N PHE A 95 -12.59 12.42 14.86
CA PHE A 95 -11.50 12.46 13.89
C PHE A 95 -10.87 11.07 13.70
N ARG A 96 -10.52 10.75 12.46
CA ARG A 96 -9.75 9.55 12.09
C ARG A 96 -8.27 9.92 12.01
N SER A 97 -7.40 9.12 12.63
CA SER A 97 -5.94 9.29 12.63
C SER A 97 -5.19 8.25 11.78
N VAL A 98 -5.94 7.33 11.18
CA VAL A 98 -5.47 6.37 10.18
C VAL A 98 -6.51 6.35 9.07
N PRO A 99 -6.11 6.33 7.80
CA PRO A 99 -7.07 6.25 6.72
C PRO A 99 -7.60 4.84 6.46
N ASP A 100 -8.77 4.76 5.82
CA ASP A 100 -9.42 3.49 5.48
C ASP A 100 -8.91 2.94 4.15
N PRO A 101 -8.49 1.66 4.06
CA PRO A 101 -7.93 1.11 2.83
C PRO A 101 -9.02 0.76 1.79
N ASP A 102 -9.63 1.77 1.17
CA ASP A 102 -10.79 1.60 0.27
C ASP A 102 -10.42 1.68 -1.22
N GLY A 103 -10.44 2.85 -1.83
CA GLY A 103 -10.22 2.99 -3.27
C GLY A 103 -8.76 2.71 -3.64
N LEU A 104 -8.47 1.49 -4.11
CA LEU A 104 -7.13 1.07 -4.50
C LEU A 104 -6.93 1.11 -6.02
N ALA A 105 -5.77 1.60 -6.43
CA ALA A 105 -5.22 1.40 -7.77
C ALA A 105 -3.71 1.18 -7.67
N TYR A 106 -3.14 0.44 -8.61
CA TYR A 106 -1.71 0.14 -8.59
C TYR A 106 -1.06 0.34 -9.95
N ARG A 107 0.14 0.94 -9.96
CA ARG A 107 0.92 1.14 -11.17
C ARG A 107 2.41 1.28 -10.84
N ASP A 108 3.26 0.52 -11.53
CA ASP A 108 4.73 0.66 -11.48
C ASP A 108 5.31 0.71 -10.05
N GLY A 109 4.85 -0.19 -9.17
CA GLY A 109 5.32 -0.24 -7.78
C GLY A 109 4.74 0.83 -6.86
N THR A 110 3.75 1.59 -7.31
CA THR A 110 3.05 2.61 -6.51
C THR A 110 1.59 2.20 -6.30
N ILE A 111 1.16 2.25 -5.05
CA ILE A 111 -0.24 2.11 -4.66
C ILE A 111 -0.83 3.51 -4.59
N TYR A 112 -1.95 3.73 -5.26
CA TYR A 112 -2.79 4.89 -5.09
C TYR A 112 -3.99 4.49 -4.24
N MET A 113 -4.22 5.24 -3.17
CA MET A 113 -5.24 4.92 -2.20
C MET A 113 -6.12 6.14 -1.94
N ALA A 114 -7.42 5.96 -2.10
CA ALA A 114 -8.45 6.92 -1.73
C ALA A 114 -9.27 6.37 -0.56
N PHE A 115 -9.83 7.27 0.25
CA PHE A 115 -10.44 6.91 1.53
C PHE A 115 -11.89 7.39 1.58
N ASP A 116 -12.70 6.71 2.39
CA ASP A 116 -14.06 7.17 2.63
C ASP A 116 -14.06 8.55 3.27
N GLY A 117 -14.63 9.51 2.55
CA GLY A 117 -14.82 10.90 2.97
C GLY A 117 -13.56 11.75 3.14
N ASP A 118 -12.38 11.26 2.75
CA ASP A 118 -11.21 12.09 2.48
C ASP A 118 -11.02 12.19 0.95
N LEU A 119 -11.07 13.42 0.42
CA LEU A 119 -10.96 13.67 -1.02
C LEU A 119 -9.53 13.58 -1.56
N ARG A 120 -8.55 13.30 -0.70
CA ARG A 120 -7.15 13.15 -1.09
C ARG A 120 -6.88 11.76 -1.64
N ILE A 121 -5.96 11.68 -2.59
CA ILE A 121 -5.39 10.44 -3.10
C ILE A 121 -3.95 10.35 -2.62
N PHE A 122 -3.60 9.23 -2.00
CA PHE A 122 -2.30 8.99 -1.41
C PHE A 122 -1.50 8.04 -2.28
N ALA A 123 -0.25 8.38 -2.56
CA ALA A 123 0.67 7.54 -3.29
C ALA A 123 1.64 6.88 -2.30
N ILE A 124 1.62 5.55 -2.24
CA ILE A 124 2.49 4.74 -1.38
C ILE A 124 3.42 3.95 -2.29
N ALA A 125 4.71 4.30 -2.29
CA ALA A 125 5.71 3.61 -3.09
C ALA A 125 6.17 2.33 -2.37
N LEU A 126 6.02 1.18 -3.01
CA LEU A 126 6.53 -0.11 -2.51
C LEU A 126 8.04 -0.27 -2.67
N ARG A 127 8.65 0.59 -3.48
CA ARG A 127 10.09 0.66 -3.70
C ARG A 127 10.50 2.13 -3.73
N VAL A 128 11.15 2.58 -2.67
CA VAL A 128 11.82 3.87 -2.66
C VAL A 128 13.22 3.64 -3.23
N PRO A 129 13.62 4.27 -4.36
CA PRO A 129 15.01 4.20 -4.80
C PRO A 129 15.90 4.69 -3.66
N GLU A 130 16.86 3.85 -3.25
CA GLU A 130 17.92 4.27 -2.33
C GLU A 130 18.47 5.63 -2.82
N PRO A 131 18.64 6.63 -1.93
CA PRO A 131 19.21 7.90 -2.36
C PRO A 131 20.55 7.59 -3.03
N THR A 132 20.78 8.23 -4.18
CA THR A 132 21.96 8.12 -5.07
C THR A 132 23.32 8.25 -4.37
N THR A 133 23.33 8.52 -3.07
CA THR A 133 24.46 8.48 -2.14
C THR A 133 25.31 7.22 -2.28
N VAL A 134 24.75 6.03 -2.48
CA VAL A 134 25.55 4.79 -2.65
C VAL A 134 26.32 4.79 -3.98
N VAL A 135 25.69 5.29 -5.06
CA VAL A 135 26.34 5.43 -6.38
C VAL A 135 27.42 6.52 -6.34
N LEU A 136 27.16 7.63 -5.65
CA LEU A 136 28.14 8.69 -5.44
C LEU A 136 29.32 8.24 -4.58
N LEU A 137 29.09 7.43 -3.54
CA LEU A 137 30.17 6.85 -2.72
C LEU A 137 31.03 5.88 -3.54
N GLY A 138 30.39 5.05 -4.38
CA GLY A 138 31.08 4.13 -5.29
C GLY A 138 31.96 4.88 -6.30
N LEU A 139 31.46 5.94 -6.92
CA LEU A 139 32.23 6.79 -7.83
C LEU A 139 33.37 7.54 -7.11
N ALA A 140 33.13 8.05 -5.90
CA ALA A 140 34.15 8.72 -5.10
C ALA A 140 35.29 7.77 -4.70
N LEU A 141 34.97 6.53 -4.29
CA LEU A 141 35.96 5.51 -3.95
C LEU A 141 36.76 5.05 -5.17
N LEU A 142 36.13 4.93 -6.35
CA LEU A 142 36.83 4.60 -7.60
C LEU A 142 37.80 5.71 -8.02
N CYS A 143 37.40 6.98 -7.89
CA CYS A 143 38.27 8.13 -8.15
C CYS A 143 39.48 8.16 -7.20
N LEU A 144 39.27 7.91 -5.90
CA LEU A 144 40.35 7.82 -4.91
C LEU A 144 41.31 6.67 -5.24
N ALA A 145 40.80 5.48 -5.51
CA ALA A 145 41.62 4.32 -5.86
C ALA A 145 42.48 4.54 -7.13
N TRP A 146 41.94 5.26 -8.12
CA TRP A 146 42.68 5.62 -9.33
C TRP A 146 43.79 6.64 -9.08
N VAL A 147 43.55 7.64 -8.20
CA VAL A 147 44.56 8.63 -7.80
C VAL A 147 45.71 7.97 -7.02
N PHE A 148 45.41 7.02 -6.13
CA PHE A 148 46.44 6.28 -5.39
C PHE A 148 47.23 5.29 -6.25
N ARG A 149 46.66 4.77 -7.34
CA ARG A 149 47.37 3.90 -8.31
C ARG A 149 48.32 4.65 -9.25
N ARG A 150 48.22 5.97 -9.34
CA ARG A 150 49.02 6.82 -10.25
C ARG A 150 50.13 7.61 -9.55
N ARG A 151 50.33 7.41 -8.26
CA ARG A 151 51.48 7.89 -7.48
C ARG A 151 52.42 6.72 -7.20
#